data_AF-A0AAP2ZJA4-F1
#
_entry.id   AF-A0AAP2ZJA4-F1
#
_cell.length_a   1.000
_cell.length_b   1.000
_cell.length_c   1.000
_cell.angle_alpha   90.00
_cell.angle_beta   90.00
_cell.angle_gamma   90.00
#
_symmetry.space_group_name_H-M   'P 1'
#
loop_
_entity.id
_entity.type
_entity.pdbx_description
1 polymer ?
#
loop_
_entity_poly.entity_id
_entity_poly.type
_entity_poly.pdbx_seq_one_letter_code
_entity_poly.pdbx_strand_id
1 'polypeptide(L)'
;MIHFKYHYLDVFGDVHTKIETQWKQKGQYNGFAEHVHKSASIRDDVPTNSKIWTEVRPTTSANAHLVLKAIELIYDKNTSINMALKFRSAFFIDALDIGKLEILYDLVDFYGLEQKKIISSVHDGSAIAALMSNYQKSTQQNLQGSPSYIIDEGRQIFYGNVGYRVLLANIEALL
;
A
#
# COMPACT_ATOMS: atom_id res chain seq x y z
N MET A 1 -6.20 13.88 -22.17
CA MET A 1 -6.60 13.91 -20.75
C MET A 1 -5.82 12.82 -20.02
N ILE A 2 -5.23 13.12 -18.86
CA ILE A 2 -4.43 12.14 -18.10
C ILE A 2 -5.36 11.35 -17.18
N HIS A 3 -5.24 10.01 -17.17
CA HIS A 3 -6.01 9.13 -16.29
C HIS A 3 -5.07 8.34 -15.38
N PHE A 4 -5.24 8.51 -14.06
CA PHE A 4 -4.50 7.72 -13.08
C PHE A 4 -5.19 6.36 -12.85
N LYS A 5 -4.39 5.29 -12.88
CA LYS A 5 -4.81 3.93 -12.52
C LYS A 5 -3.91 3.44 -11.39
N TYR A 6 -4.52 3.07 -10.28
CA TYR A 6 -3.82 2.59 -9.09
C TYR A 6 -3.95 1.08 -8.99
N HIS A 7 -2.82 0.42 -8.74
CA HIS A 7 -2.73 -1.02 -8.62
C HIS A 7 -1.96 -1.38 -7.35
N TYR A 8 -2.41 -2.43 -6.66
CA TYR A 8 -1.67 -2.99 -5.54
C TYR A 8 -0.70 -4.04 -6.04
N LEU A 9 0.49 -4.06 -5.42
CA LEU A 9 1.54 -5.05 -5.64
C LEU A 9 1.78 -5.78 -4.32
N ASP A 10 2.08 -7.07 -4.40
CA ASP A 10 2.53 -7.83 -3.25
C ASP A 10 4.00 -7.50 -2.93
N VAL A 11 4.19 -6.56 -2.01
CA VAL A 11 5.52 -6.23 -1.47
C VAL A 11 5.69 -6.73 -0.05
N PHE A 12 4.61 -6.76 0.74
CA PHE A 12 4.59 -7.15 2.15
C PHE A 12 3.43 -8.11 2.44
N GLY A 13 3.07 -8.98 1.49
CA GLY A 13 2.02 -9.99 1.64
C GLY A 13 2.35 -11.05 2.69
N ASP A 14 3.63 -11.38 2.84
CA ASP A 14 4.17 -12.16 3.96
C ASP A 14 5.31 -11.37 4.61
N VAL A 15 4.97 -10.57 5.63
CA VAL A 15 5.94 -9.72 6.31
C VAL A 15 6.98 -10.56 7.03
N HIS A 16 6.57 -11.63 7.70
CA HIS A 16 7.47 -12.42 8.52
C HIS A 16 8.58 -13.05 7.66
N THR A 17 8.20 -13.78 6.62
CA THR A 17 9.17 -14.39 5.69
C THR A 17 10.07 -13.33 5.05
N LYS A 18 9.51 -12.18 4.66
CA LYS A 18 10.28 -11.09 4.07
C LYS A 18 11.34 -10.54 5.02
N ILE A 19 10.99 -10.26 6.27
CA ILE A 19 11.92 -9.75 7.27
C ILE A 19 12.97 -10.79 7.62
N GLU A 20 12.58 -12.06 7.83
CA GLU A 20 13.51 -13.13 8.17
C GLU A 20 14.51 -13.43 7.05
N THR A 21 14.13 -13.25 5.78
CA THR A 21 15.00 -13.53 4.64
C THR A 21 15.80 -12.30 4.22
N GLN A 22 15.15 -11.17 3.93
CA GLN A 22 15.79 -10.00 3.33
C GLN A 22 16.51 -9.10 4.35
N TRP A 23 16.13 -9.20 5.62
CA TRP A 23 16.71 -8.43 6.72
C TRP A 23 17.50 -9.29 7.72
N LYS A 24 17.74 -10.57 7.40
CA LYS A 24 18.48 -11.52 8.26
C LYS A 24 19.81 -10.97 8.78
N GLN A 25 20.62 -10.43 7.87
CA GLN A 25 21.96 -9.88 8.18
C GLN A 25 21.92 -8.38 8.50
N LYS A 26 20.73 -7.78 8.55
CA LYS A 26 20.50 -6.34 8.74
C LYS A 26 19.68 -6.07 10.01
N GLY A 27 19.79 -6.92 11.03
CA GLY A 27 19.09 -6.72 12.31
C GLY A 27 17.57 -6.99 12.28
N GLN A 28 17.07 -7.70 11.26
CA GLN A 28 15.67 -8.12 11.13
C GLN A 28 14.69 -6.96 11.35
N TYR A 29 13.73 -7.11 12.27
CA TYR A 29 12.73 -6.10 12.58
C TYR A 29 13.33 -4.79 13.08
N ASN A 30 14.34 -4.84 13.96
CA ASN A 30 14.94 -3.63 14.51
C ASN A 30 15.67 -2.83 13.42
N GLY A 31 16.48 -3.48 12.60
CA GLY A 31 17.15 -2.78 11.51
C GLY A 31 16.19 -2.32 10.41
N PHE A 32 15.07 -3.02 10.20
CA PHE A 32 14.03 -2.52 9.30
C PHE A 32 13.31 -1.28 9.89
N ALA A 33 13.03 -1.27 11.19
CA ALA A 33 12.48 -0.10 11.88
C ALA A 33 13.40 1.12 11.73
N GLU A 34 14.70 0.95 12.01
CA GLU A 34 15.72 2.00 11.82
C GLU A 34 15.75 2.50 10.38
N HIS A 35 15.70 1.59 9.40
CA HIS A 35 15.67 1.95 7.99
C HIS A 35 14.44 2.80 7.65
N VAL A 36 13.24 2.40 8.10
CA VAL A 36 12.00 3.13 7.86
C VAL A 36 12.06 4.53 8.48
N HIS A 37 12.50 4.66 9.72
CA HIS A 37 12.64 5.96 10.39
C HIS A 37 13.67 6.86 9.69
N LYS A 38 14.82 6.29 9.28
CA LYS A 38 15.84 7.03 8.52
C LYS A 38 15.33 7.48 7.14
N SER A 39 14.49 6.67 6.48
CA SER A 39 13.87 7.05 5.22
C SER A 39 12.85 8.18 5.39
N ALA A 40 12.08 8.17 6.48
CA ALA A 40 11.12 9.23 6.79
C ALA A 40 11.80 10.54 7.19
N SER A 41 12.91 10.49 7.94
CA SER A 41 13.63 11.67 8.46
C SER A 41 14.25 12.58 7.38
N ILE A 42 14.18 12.20 6.11
CA ILE A 42 14.59 13.05 4.98
C ILE A 42 13.62 14.25 4.83
N ARG A 43 12.42 14.14 5.39
CA ARG A 43 11.36 15.14 5.31
C ARG A 43 10.70 15.35 6.67
N ASP A 44 10.65 16.59 7.12
CA ASP A 44 10.04 16.96 8.41
C ASP A 44 8.51 16.75 8.44
N ASP A 45 7.86 16.67 7.27
CA ASP A 45 6.41 16.52 7.14
C ASP A 45 5.94 15.05 7.11
N VAL A 46 6.82 14.09 7.38
CA VAL A 46 6.51 12.64 7.37
C VAL A 46 6.72 12.04 8.77
N PRO A 47 5.79 12.28 9.72
CA PRO A 47 5.91 11.73 11.06
C PRO A 47 5.84 10.19 11.03
N THR A 48 6.65 9.56 11.88
CA THR A 48 6.63 8.11 12.10
C THR A 48 6.64 7.79 13.59
N ASN A 49 5.82 6.81 13.98
CA ASN A 49 5.70 6.35 15.35
C ASN A 49 6.80 5.33 15.68
N SER A 50 7.51 5.50 16.80
CA SER A 50 8.64 4.64 17.19
C SER A 50 8.28 3.16 17.40
N LYS A 51 7.00 2.83 17.50
CA LYS A 51 6.49 1.47 17.72
C LYS A 51 6.38 0.64 16.45
N ILE A 52 6.39 1.26 15.27
CA ILE A 52 6.25 0.51 14.01
C ILE A 52 7.47 -0.38 13.80
N TRP A 53 7.23 -1.61 13.34
CA TRP A 53 8.23 -2.65 13.13
C TRP A 53 8.92 -3.18 14.41
N THR A 54 8.80 -2.50 15.55
CA THR A 54 9.33 -2.96 16.85
C THR A 54 8.25 -3.61 17.71
N GLU A 55 7.16 -2.90 18.02
CA GLU A 55 6.01 -3.42 18.78
C GLU A 55 4.86 -3.78 17.84
N VAL A 56 4.67 -2.99 16.77
CA VAL A 56 3.56 -3.11 15.83
C VAL A 56 4.10 -3.62 14.51
N ARG A 57 3.83 -4.90 14.26
CA ARG A 57 4.38 -5.67 13.14
C ARG A 57 3.24 -6.35 12.39
N PRO A 58 2.62 -5.67 11.41
CA PRO A 58 1.61 -6.31 10.58
C PRO A 58 2.13 -7.63 10.02
N THR A 59 1.30 -8.66 10.04
CA THR A 59 1.66 -9.97 9.44
C THR A 59 1.63 -9.90 7.91
N THR A 60 0.79 -9.01 7.37
CA THR A 60 0.58 -8.83 5.94
C THR A 60 0.07 -7.42 5.63
N SER A 61 0.42 -6.86 4.47
CA SER A 61 -0.26 -5.71 3.88
C SER A 61 -1.49 -6.11 3.06
N ALA A 62 -1.68 -7.41 2.77
CA ALA A 62 -2.73 -7.89 1.89
C ALA A 62 -4.13 -7.62 2.45
N ASN A 63 -4.33 -7.64 3.77
CA ASN A 63 -5.61 -7.32 4.39
C ASN A 63 -6.00 -5.85 4.15
N ALA A 64 -5.05 -4.91 4.26
CA ALA A 64 -5.29 -3.52 3.88
C ALA A 64 -5.67 -3.40 2.40
N HIS A 65 -4.92 -4.06 1.50
CA HIS A 65 -5.25 -4.06 0.06
C HIS A 65 -6.62 -4.68 -0.24
N LEU A 66 -7.00 -5.75 0.47
CA LEU A 66 -8.29 -6.44 0.35
C LEU A 66 -9.45 -5.51 0.72
N VAL A 67 -9.36 -4.86 1.88
CA VAL A 67 -10.37 -3.89 2.32
C VAL A 67 -10.45 -2.70 1.36
N LEU A 68 -9.30 -2.20 0.88
CA LEU A 68 -9.28 -1.12 -0.11
C LEU A 68 -9.93 -1.53 -1.44
N LYS A 69 -9.81 -2.80 -1.86
CA LYS A 69 -10.51 -3.32 -3.04
C LYS A 69 -12.01 -3.47 -2.80
N ALA A 70 -12.44 -3.91 -1.62
CA ALA A 70 -13.85 -3.88 -1.25
C ALA A 70 -14.41 -2.45 -1.32
N ILE A 71 -13.69 -1.46 -0.80
CA ILE A 71 -14.11 -0.04 -0.88
C ILE A 71 -14.20 0.43 -2.34
N GLU A 72 -13.23 0.08 -3.18
CA GLU A 72 -13.24 0.43 -4.60
C GLU A 72 -14.46 -0.15 -5.33
N LEU A 73 -14.86 -1.39 -5.01
CA LEU A 73 -16.00 -2.08 -5.61
C LEU A 73 -17.35 -1.53 -5.13
N ILE A 74 -17.46 -1.18 -3.85
CA ILE A 74 -18.71 -0.69 -3.24
C ILE A 74 -18.96 0.79 -3.53
N TYR A 75 -17.90 1.59 -3.57
CA TYR A 75 -17.98 3.03 -3.76
C TYR A 75 -17.36 3.43 -5.09
N ASP A 76 -16.06 3.73 -5.07
CA ASP A 76 -15.27 4.11 -6.24
C ASP A 76 -13.78 4.13 -5.88
N LYS A 77 -12.95 4.38 -6.91
CA LYS A 77 -11.49 4.48 -6.78
C LYS A 77 -11.04 5.62 -5.88
N ASN A 78 -11.69 6.78 -5.95
CA ASN A 78 -11.27 7.96 -5.19
C ASN A 78 -11.48 7.75 -3.69
N THR A 79 -12.61 7.14 -3.31
CA THR A 79 -12.92 6.75 -1.93
C THR A 79 -11.89 5.74 -1.43
N SER A 80 -11.54 4.73 -2.23
CA SER A 80 -10.48 3.77 -1.89
C SER A 80 -9.12 4.45 -1.70
N ILE A 81 -8.71 5.36 -2.60
CA ILE A 81 -7.43 6.08 -2.51
C ILE A 81 -7.38 6.97 -1.25
N ASN A 82 -8.47 7.67 -0.96
CA ASN A 82 -8.58 8.47 0.26
C ASN A 82 -8.45 7.60 1.50
N MET A 83 -9.10 6.42 1.52
CA MET A 83 -8.97 5.48 2.62
C MET A 83 -7.56 4.88 2.73
N ALA A 84 -6.87 4.66 1.61
CA ALA A 84 -5.49 4.19 1.62
C ALA A 84 -4.56 5.17 2.34
N LEU A 85 -4.81 6.48 2.24
CA LEU A 85 -4.09 7.47 3.04
C LEU A 85 -4.40 7.31 4.53
N LYS A 86 -5.67 7.08 4.90
CA LYS A 86 -6.07 6.86 6.29
C LYS A 86 -5.44 5.61 6.89
N PHE A 87 -5.39 4.50 6.15
CA PHE A 87 -4.71 3.28 6.60
C PHE A 87 -3.20 3.48 6.75
N ARG A 88 -2.56 4.24 5.85
CA ARG A 88 -1.15 4.61 6.01
C ARG A 88 -0.92 5.45 7.26
N SER A 89 -1.76 6.45 7.52
CA SER A 89 -1.67 7.27 8.74
C SER A 89 -1.86 6.41 9.99
N ALA A 90 -2.89 5.55 10.02
CA ALA A 90 -3.15 4.64 11.12
C ALA A 90 -1.93 3.76 11.46
N PHE A 91 -1.22 3.25 10.45
CA PHE A 91 0.00 2.49 10.68
C PHE A 91 1.19 3.36 11.06
N PHE A 92 1.58 4.30 10.19
CA PHE A 92 2.84 5.04 10.35
C PHE A 92 2.81 6.07 11.48
N ILE A 93 1.65 6.65 11.80
CA ILE A 93 1.51 7.73 12.79
C ILE A 93 0.92 7.20 14.09
N ASP A 94 -0.14 6.40 14.00
CA ASP A 94 -0.87 5.93 15.19
C ASP A 94 -0.41 4.55 15.69
N ALA A 95 0.48 3.89 14.94
CA ALA A 95 0.96 2.54 15.22
C ALA A 95 -0.18 1.51 15.44
N LEU A 96 -1.19 1.55 14.58
CA LEU A 96 -2.22 0.51 14.52
C LEU A 96 -1.78 -0.63 13.60
N ASP A 97 -2.08 -1.86 14.00
CA ASP A 97 -1.75 -3.05 13.22
C ASP A 97 -2.75 -3.24 12.06
N ILE A 98 -2.45 -2.62 10.91
CA ILE A 98 -3.25 -2.72 9.68
C ILE A 98 -3.19 -4.10 9.00
N GLY A 99 -2.47 -5.08 9.59
CA GLY A 99 -2.57 -6.48 9.19
C GLY A 99 -3.85 -7.14 9.72
N LYS A 100 -4.57 -6.51 10.64
CA LYS A 100 -5.78 -7.03 11.28
C LYS A 100 -7.05 -6.48 10.63
N LEU A 101 -7.97 -7.36 10.24
CA LEU A 101 -9.21 -6.96 9.57
C LEU A 101 -10.11 -6.14 10.49
N GLU A 102 -10.19 -6.48 11.77
CA GLU A 102 -10.97 -5.75 12.77
C GLU A 102 -10.54 -4.28 12.86
N ILE A 103 -9.24 -4.00 12.89
CA ILE A 103 -8.71 -2.63 12.90
C ILE A 103 -9.09 -1.88 11.62
N LEU A 104 -9.00 -2.55 10.46
CA LEU A 104 -9.36 -1.95 9.18
C LEU A 104 -10.86 -1.65 9.11
N TYR A 105 -11.71 -2.53 9.64
CA TYR A 105 -13.16 -2.35 9.67
C TYR A 105 -13.57 -1.24 10.65
N ASP A 106 -12.91 -1.13 11.80
CA ASP A 106 -13.13 -0.03 12.74
C ASP A 106 -12.76 1.32 12.11
N LEU A 107 -11.65 1.37 11.37
CA LEU A 107 -11.26 2.56 10.62
C LEU A 107 -12.29 2.92 9.54
N VAL A 108 -12.79 1.93 8.79
CA VAL A 108 -13.85 2.12 7.77
C VAL A 108 -15.08 2.79 8.38
N ASP A 109 -15.57 2.27 9.51
CA ASP A 109 -16.72 2.82 10.22
C ASP A 109 -16.42 4.23 10.78
N PHE A 110 -15.26 4.42 11.41
CA PHE A 110 -14.81 5.70 11.95
C PHE A 110 -14.80 6.82 10.89
N TYR A 111 -14.41 6.49 9.66
CA TYR A 111 -14.41 7.45 8.53
C TYR A 111 -15.75 7.52 7.77
N GLY A 112 -16.81 6.92 8.31
CA GLY A 112 -18.19 7.07 7.82
C GLY A 112 -18.55 6.18 6.63
N LEU A 113 -17.77 5.13 6.36
CA LEU A 113 -18.10 4.13 5.33
C LEU A 113 -18.91 2.98 5.94
N GLU A 114 -19.78 2.38 5.12
CA GLU A 114 -20.71 1.35 5.58
C GLU A 114 -19.99 0.01 5.72
N GLN A 115 -19.49 -0.25 6.93
CA GLN A 115 -18.71 -1.43 7.29
C GLN A 115 -19.34 -2.75 6.82
N LYS A 116 -20.66 -2.90 6.94
CA LYS A 116 -21.38 -4.12 6.53
C LYS A 116 -21.24 -4.44 5.03
N LYS A 117 -21.28 -3.44 4.15
CA LYS A 117 -21.12 -3.64 2.70
C LYS A 117 -19.69 -4.06 2.36
N ILE A 118 -18.71 -3.46 3.03
CA ILE A 118 -17.30 -3.81 2.87
C ILE A 118 -17.05 -5.26 3.31
N ILE A 119 -17.54 -5.64 4.49
CA ILE A 119 -17.46 -7.01 5.01
C ILE A 119 -18.12 -7.99 4.03
N SER A 120 -19.30 -7.66 3.50
CA SER A 120 -19.99 -8.51 2.51
C SER A 120 -19.11 -8.78 1.29
N SER A 121 -18.48 -7.75 0.71
CA SER A 121 -17.60 -7.89 -0.46
C SER A 121 -16.33 -8.69 -0.18
N VAL A 122 -15.85 -8.68 1.08
CA VAL A 122 -14.75 -9.54 1.52
C VAL A 122 -15.23 -10.99 1.64
N HIS A 123 -16.40 -11.22 2.24
CA HIS A 123 -16.95 -12.55 2.50
C HIS A 123 -17.44 -13.27 1.23
N ASP A 124 -17.98 -12.54 0.25
CA ASP A 124 -18.45 -13.12 -1.02
C ASP A 124 -17.31 -13.39 -2.02
N GLY A 125 -16.07 -12.99 -1.67
CA GLY A 125 -14.88 -13.23 -2.47
C GLY A 125 -14.60 -12.20 -3.57
N SER A 126 -15.49 -11.21 -3.78
CA SER A 126 -15.31 -10.21 -4.84
C SER A 126 -14.06 -9.37 -4.63
N ALA A 127 -13.81 -8.95 -3.39
CA ALA A 127 -12.65 -8.12 -3.06
C ALA A 127 -11.32 -8.87 -3.26
N ILE A 128 -11.26 -10.15 -2.88
CA ILE A 128 -10.04 -10.96 -3.07
C ILE A 128 -9.80 -11.27 -4.55
N ALA A 129 -10.85 -11.54 -5.33
CA ALA A 129 -10.71 -11.73 -6.77
C ALA A 129 -10.12 -10.48 -7.45
N ALA A 130 -10.60 -9.29 -7.09
CA ALA A 130 -10.08 -8.03 -7.59
C ALA A 130 -8.61 -7.78 -7.16
N LEU A 131 -8.24 -8.13 -5.93
CA LEU A 131 -6.87 -8.05 -5.44
C LEU A 131 -5.94 -9.00 -6.18
N MET A 132 -6.33 -10.27 -6.35
CA MET A 132 -5.53 -11.26 -7.08
C MET A 132 -5.31 -10.85 -8.53
N SER A 133 -6.31 -10.25 -9.18
CA SER A 133 -6.12 -9.67 -10.53
C SER A 133 -5.06 -8.56 -10.54
N ASN A 134 -4.96 -7.73 -9.49
CA ASN A 134 -3.92 -6.69 -9.40
C ASN A 134 -2.53 -7.32 -9.22
N TYR A 135 -2.40 -8.28 -8.30
CA TYR A 135 -1.14 -8.98 -8.08
C TYR A 135 -0.67 -9.72 -9.34
N GLN A 136 -1.55 -10.46 -10.01
CA GLN A 136 -1.20 -11.17 -11.25
C GLN A 136 -0.74 -10.21 -12.35
N LYS A 137 -1.43 -9.08 -12.55
CA LYS A 137 -1.02 -8.06 -13.54
C LYS A 137 0.35 -7.50 -13.22
N SER A 138 0.62 -7.23 -11.95
CA SER A 138 1.92 -6.70 -11.52
C SER A 138 3.07 -7.68 -11.77
N THR A 139 2.83 -8.98 -11.57
CA THR A 139 3.77 -10.05 -11.92
C THR A 139 3.97 -10.16 -13.43
N GLN A 140 2.88 -10.13 -14.22
CA GLN A 140 2.95 -10.20 -15.69
C GLN A 140 3.73 -9.02 -16.30
N GLN A 141 3.70 -7.87 -15.65
CA GLN A 141 4.44 -6.67 -16.05
C GLN A 141 5.89 -6.64 -15.50
N ASN A 142 6.34 -7.69 -14.81
CA ASN A 142 7.67 -7.80 -14.20
C ASN A 142 8.03 -6.59 -13.31
N LEU A 143 7.06 -6.03 -12.59
CA LEU A 143 7.29 -4.88 -11.72
C LEU A 143 8.21 -5.26 -10.56
N GLN A 144 9.28 -4.50 -10.38
CA GLN A 144 10.35 -4.81 -9.41
C GLN A 144 9.98 -4.43 -7.96
N GLY A 145 8.97 -3.59 -7.76
CA GLY A 145 8.55 -3.15 -6.44
C GLY A 145 7.59 -1.96 -6.48
N SER A 146 7.41 -1.31 -5.32
CA SER A 146 6.57 -0.14 -5.14
C SER A 146 7.36 1.02 -4.52
N PRO A 147 7.13 2.28 -4.92
CA PRO A 147 6.26 2.68 -6.03
C PRO A 147 6.87 2.29 -7.40
N SER A 148 5.99 2.01 -8.37
CA SER A 148 6.32 1.91 -9.78
C SER A 148 5.34 2.78 -10.58
N TYR A 149 5.84 3.50 -11.58
CA TYR A 149 5.05 4.35 -12.46
C TYR A 149 5.07 3.77 -13.86
N ILE A 150 3.89 3.52 -14.42
CA ILE A 150 3.71 3.02 -15.78
C ILE A 150 3.05 4.14 -16.58
N ILE A 151 3.72 4.62 -17.62
CA ILE A 151 3.27 5.74 -18.46
C ILE A 151 3.09 5.24 -19.90
N ASP A 152 2.02 5.69 -20.56
CA ASP A 152 1.68 5.38 -21.95
C ASP A 152 1.68 3.87 -22.23
N GLU A 153 0.79 3.15 -21.52
CA GLU A 153 0.56 1.70 -21.66
C GLU A 153 1.82 0.82 -21.48
N GLY A 154 2.84 1.34 -20.78
CA GLY A 154 4.08 0.61 -20.51
C GLY A 154 5.25 1.01 -21.40
N ARG A 155 5.08 2.02 -22.26
CA ARG A 155 6.19 2.61 -23.02
C ARG A 155 7.30 3.14 -22.11
N GLN A 156 6.94 3.64 -20.93
CA GLN A 156 7.90 4.01 -19.89
C GLN A 156 7.50 3.40 -18.55
N ILE A 157 8.47 2.78 -17.90
CA ILE A 157 8.30 2.19 -16.56
C ILE A 157 9.42 2.73 -15.67
N PHE A 158 9.04 3.39 -14.58
CA PHE A 158 9.95 3.87 -13.56
C PHE A 158 9.74 3.11 -12.26
N TYR A 159 10.83 2.71 -11.61
CA TYR A 159 10.80 2.04 -10.31
C TYR A 159 11.52 2.89 -9.25
N GLY A 160 10.92 2.98 -8.06
CA GLY A 160 11.46 3.68 -6.91
C GLY A 160 10.97 5.12 -6.76
N ASN A 161 11.57 5.84 -5.80
CA ASN A 161 11.22 7.22 -5.47
C ASN A 161 11.71 8.19 -6.57
N VAL A 162 10.95 8.28 -7.66
CA VAL A 162 11.25 9.16 -8.79
C VAL A 162 10.81 10.59 -8.50
N GLY A 163 11.72 11.54 -8.67
CA GLY A 163 11.45 12.95 -8.40
C GLY A 163 10.40 13.54 -9.34
N TYR A 164 9.60 14.47 -8.81
CA TYR A 164 8.51 15.13 -9.54
C TYR A 164 8.93 15.68 -10.91
N ARG A 165 10.09 16.34 -11.01
CA ARG A 165 10.57 16.92 -12.28
C ARG A 165 10.82 15.87 -13.36
N VAL A 166 11.28 14.67 -12.96
CA VAL A 166 11.48 13.55 -13.89
C VAL A 166 10.14 13.02 -14.38
N LEU A 167 9.17 12.83 -13.47
CA LEU A 167 7.82 12.40 -13.85
C LEU A 167 7.14 13.40 -14.78
N LEU A 168 7.21 14.70 -14.45
CA LEU A 168 6.63 15.77 -15.26
C LEU A 168 7.21 15.80 -16.67
N ALA A 169 8.54 15.84 -16.81
CA ALA A 169 9.19 15.90 -18.11
C ALA A 169 8.83 14.70 -19.01
N ASN A 170 8.67 13.51 -18.42
CA ASN A 170 8.29 12.32 -19.17
C ASN A 170 6.82 12.32 -19.60
N ILE A 171 5.92 12.84 -18.77
CA ILE A 171 4.52 13.05 -19.15
C ILE A 171 4.44 14.08 -20.28
N GLU A 172 5.14 15.21 -20.17
CA GLU A 172 5.15 16.27 -21.19
C GLU A 172 5.71 15.79 -22.53
N ALA A 173 6.72 14.91 -22.53
CA ALA A 173 7.28 14.34 -23.75
C ALA A 173 6.33 13.38 -24.49
N LEU A 174 5.21 12.99 -23.88
CA LEU A 174 4.21 12.06 -24.43
C LEU A 174 2.87 12.75 -24.78
N LEU A 175 2.72 14.03 -24.42
CA LEU A 175 1.58 14.88 -24.81
C LEU A 175 1.80 15.48 -26.19
#